data_AF-A0A2I1F5L9-F1
#
_entry.id   AF-A0A2I1F5L9-F1
#
_cell.length_a   1.000
_cell.length_b   1.000
_cell.length_c   1.000
_cell.angle_alpha   90.00
_cell.angle_beta   90.00
_cell.angle_gamma   90.00
#
_symmetry.space_group_name_H-M   'P 1'
#
loop_
_entity.id
_entity.type
_entity.pdbx_description
1 polymer ?
#
loop_
_entity_poly.entity_id
_entity_poly.type
_entity_poly.pdbx_seq_one_letter_code
_entity_poly.pdbx_strand_id
1 'polypeptide(L)'
;MISILPILAAAIYGNKYYFWSSIILFKTILLVGFIIFFWIHFLKCCVIIFLKLLSGTSKSLSPIANYLNQSKVIGPIISWYIRAVFFFWFLVLLISDVLIRTILSRASGIHEGTGFHYTPINASDTDFQPLGLFEKDEEVEEKKKLYGDDFPEYNKKLALSLAIASKIAYEDVPIIKYELEKAGYDMNSFKPIAYKNVCGYIVEKDDNIILVFRGTNPFNIQNCLTDIRALLCNIESSSRGLIGLVHEGFFEAIGEDSSMDELPRSQSQTIIELSNTSLVKTIETIFSALKTLVFFAFQSLITHVHDPVDHRYLGEDARFVSAYSQAARWISKLCNNDSENGNEGLNNIRQQKSKKHLYITGHSLGGGLATVFLAKLLKDDSPLLDIFAGIYTYGQPNVGDINFAKAFGPELGKKMFHHAYNNDVVPRIPRWHPYSSPPGNLVFIDASFSIYLYPPDPVTNIPIPIRRISYLHLSGLLNLQVIRRMRNEYWLRIFYRIIFPFFINDHFPGDYVRAIREGTIERVIVGSPGQIGGLEKTKN
;
A
#
# COMPACT_ATOMS: atom_id res chain seq x y z
N MET A 1 -1.37 48.84 3.17
CA MET A 1 -1.86 49.61 4.34
C MET A 1 -1.76 48.84 5.65
N ILE A 2 -2.17 47.57 5.72
CA ILE A 2 -2.22 46.78 6.98
C ILE A 2 -0.83 46.57 7.63
N SER A 3 0.24 46.54 6.84
CA SER A 3 1.62 46.29 7.30
C SER A 3 2.35 47.49 7.92
N ILE A 4 1.76 48.69 7.87
CA ILE A 4 2.34 49.93 8.44
C ILE A 4 1.77 50.24 9.84
N LEU A 5 0.58 49.71 10.16
CA LEU A 5 -0.09 49.90 11.45
C LEU A 5 0.79 49.52 12.67
N PRO A 6 1.53 48.40 12.67
CA PRO A 6 2.36 48.01 13.82
C PRO A 6 3.55 48.95 14.04
N ILE A 7 4.10 49.52 12.96
CA ILE A 7 5.22 50.48 13.02
C ILE A 7 4.74 51.81 13.62
N LEU A 8 3.56 52.28 13.19
CA LEU A 8 2.92 53.47 13.75
C LEU A 8 2.52 53.27 15.22
N ALA A 9 1.93 52.13 15.56
CA ALA A 9 1.58 51.79 16.95
C ALA A 9 2.82 51.71 17.85
N ALA A 10 3.91 51.10 17.40
CA ALA A 10 5.14 51.00 18.19
C ALA A 10 5.87 52.35 18.33
N ALA A 11 5.78 53.24 17.34
CA ALA A 11 6.31 54.60 17.43
C ALA A 11 5.55 55.46 18.45
N ILE A 12 4.24 55.26 18.58
CA ILE A 12 3.37 55.98 19.52
C ILE A 12 3.59 55.51 20.97
N TYR A 13 3.78 54.20 21.20
CA TYR A 13 3.92 53.63 22.55
C TYR A 13 5.38 53.60 23.07
N GLY A 14 6.35 54.17 22.35
CA GLY A 14 7.72 54.38 22.84
C GLY A 14 8.58 53.13 23.02
N ASN A 15 8.12 51.94 22.61
CA ASN A 15 8.85 50.69 22.79
C ASN A 15 9.78 50.40 21.60
N LYS A 16 11.06 50.72 21.77
CA LYS A 16 12.10 50.56 20.73
C LYS A 16 12.17 49.15 20.14
N TYR A 17 11.95 48.10 20.93
CA TYR A 17 12.04 46.72 20.46
C TYR A 17 10.92 46.37 19.47
N TYR A 18 9.68 46.76 19.76
CA TYR A 18 8.53 46.53 18.88
C TYR A 18 8.61 47.34 17.59
N PHE A 19 9.21 48.53 17.63
CA PHE A 19 9.41 49.36 16.46
C PHE A 19 10.39 48.72 15.47
N TRP A 20 11.55 48.28 15.97
CA TRP A 20 12.56 47.62 15.12
C TRP A 20 12.09 46.26 14.59
N SER A 21 11.40 45.45 15.40
CA SER A 21 10.87 44.16 14.95
C SER A 21 9.78 44.33 13.88
N SER A 22 8.92 45.35 14.01
CA SER A 22 7.88 45.66 13.01
C SER A 22 8.47 46.15 11.68
N ILE A 23 9.55 46.94 11.72
CA ILE A 23 10.27 47.37 10.52
C ILE A 23 10.94 46.18 9.81
N ILE A 24 11.55 45.27 10.58
CA ILE A 24 12.16 44.05 10.03
C ILE A 24 11.09 43.20 9.35
N LEU A 25 9.95 42.98 10.01
CA LEU A 25 8.82 42.22 9.46
C LEU A 25 8.23 42.87 8.19
N PHE A 26 8.13 44.19 8.15
CA PHE A 26 7.68 44.90 6.96
C PHE A 26 8.65 44.71 5.78
N LYS A 27 9.97 44.86 6.04
CA LYS A 27 11.00 44.65 5.02
C LYS A 27 11.02 43.21 4.50
N THR A 28 10.83 42.22 5.37
CA THR A 28 10.81 40.81 4.95
C THR A 28 9.58 40.48 4.11
N ILE A 29 8.39 40.97 4.48
CA ILE A 29 7.17 40.78 3.67
C ILE A 29 7.34 41.40 2.28
N LEU A 30 7.91 42.61 2.20
CA LEU A 30 8.11 43.32 0.94
C LEU A 30 9.16 42.61 0.06
N LEU A 31 10.24 42.10 0.66
CA LEU A 31 11.27 41.32 -0.03
C LEU A 31 10.70 40.01 -0.59
N VAL A 32 9.91 39.28 0.21
CA VAL A 32 9.25 38.03 -0.23
C VAL A 32 8.28 38.30 -1.38
N GLY A 33 7.50 39.38 -1.32
CA GLY A 33 6.63 39.81 -2.41
C GLY A 33 7.40 40.10 -3.71
N PHE A 34 8.55 40.77 -3.61
CA PHE A 34 9.44 41.03 -4.75
C PHE A 34 10.02 39.74 -5.35
N ILE A 35 10.47 38.81 -4.50
CA ILE A 35 11.00 37.52 -4.95
C ILE A 35 9.91 36.73 -5.68
N ILE A 36 8.71 36.63 -5.12
CA ILE A 36 7.59 35.90 -5.76
C ILE A 36 7.21 36.55 -7.10
N PHE A 37 7.14 37.89 -7.16
CA PHE A 37 6.82 38.62 -8.39
C PHE A 37 7.85 38.35 -9.49
N PHE A 38 9.15 38.48 -9.18
CA PHE A 38 10.22 38.19 -10.12
C PHE A 38 10.24 36.72 -10.54
N TRP A 39 9.97 35.79 -9.63
CA TRP A 39 9.98 34.36 -9.91
C TRP A 39 8.83 33.94 -10.84
N ILE A 40 7.63 34.48 -10.63
CA ILE A 40 6.48 34.26 -11.53
C ILE A 40 6.76 34.84 -12.91
N HIS A 41 7.36 36.03 -12.99
CA HIS A 41 7.71 36.64 -14.27
C HIS A 41 8.83 35.89 -14.98
N PHE A 42 9.85 35.45 -14.25
CA PHE A 42 10.93 34.61 -14.74
C PHE A 42 10.39 33.28 -15.30
N LEU A 43 9.54 32.57 -14.56
CA LEU A 43 8.91 31.33 -15.06
C LEU A 43 8.07 31.58 -16.30
N LYS A 44 7.25 32.64 -16.35
CA LYS A 44 6.45 32.98 -17.53
C LYS A 44 7.35 33.26 -18.75
N CYS A 45 8.41 34.05 -18.57
CA CYS A 45 9.37 34.33 -19.64
C CYS A 45 10.09 33.06 -20.10
N CYS A 46 10.57 32.22 -19.18
CA CYS A 46 11.23 30.96 -19.50
C CYS A 46 10.30 29.99 -20.24
N VAL A 47 9.03 29.87 -19.82
CA VAL A 47 8.05 29.02 -20.51
C VAL A 47 7.77 29.54 -21.92
N ILE A 48 7.63 30.85 -22.12
CA ILE A 48 7.41 31.44 -23.45
C ILE A 48 8.65 31.24 -24.35
N ILE A 49 9.86 31.44 -23.82
CA ILE A 49 11.11 31.22 -24.54
C ILE A 49 11.26 29.75 -24.90
N PHE A 50 10.97 28.83 -23.97
CA PHE A 50 11.03 27.39 -24.18
C PHE A 50 10.01 26.93 -25.23
N LEU A 51 8.75 27.38 -25.15
CA LEU A 51 7.73 27.06 -26.14
C LEU A 51 8.04 27.65 -27.53
N LYS A 52 8.64 28.86 -27.60
CA LYS A 52 9.12 29.43 -28.86
C LYS A 52 10.29 28.66 -29.43
N LEU A 53 11.24 28.22 -28.61
CA LEU A 53 12.34 27.34 -29.00
C LEU A 53 11.80 26.01 -29.51
N LEU A 54 10.89 25.37 -28.78
CA LEU A 54 10.28 24.09 -29.13
C LEU A 54 9.44 24.19 -30.42
N SER A 55 8.68 25.27 -30.58
CA SER A 55 7.91 25.56 -31.79
C SER A 55 8.82 25.88 -32.98
N GLY A 56 9.91 26.62 -32.75
CA GLY A 56 10.91 26.93 -33.76
C GLY A 56 11.64 25.69 -34.25
N THR A 57 12.13 24.86 -33.32
CA THR A 57 12.78 23.58 -33.67
C THR A 57 11.79 22.64 -34.36
N SER A 58 10.55 22.53 -33.87
CA SER A 58 9.50 21.74 -34.51
C SER A 58 9.19 22.21 -35.93
N LYS A 59 9.04 23.53 -36.16
CA LYS A 59 8.81 24.10 -37.50
C LYS A 59 10.00 23.90 -38.43
N SER A 60 11.23 24.01 -37.93
CA SER A 60 12.46 23.76 -38.70
C SER A 60 12.65 22.27 -39.04
N LEU A 61 12.25 21.36 -38.14
CA LEU A 61 12.37 19.90 -38.32
C LEU A 61 11.20 19.29 -39.10
N SER A 62 10.02 19.90 -39.08
CA SER A 62 8.81 19.41 -39.76
C SER A 62 8.99 19.14 -41.28
N PRO A 63 9.60 20.03 -42.09
CA PRO A 63 9.81 19.75 -43.50
C PRO A 63 10.79 18.59 -43.74
N ILE A 64 11.82 18.46 -42.89
CA ILE A 64 12.79 17.35 -42.95
C ILE A 64 12.10 16.03 -42.57
N ALA A 65 11.30 16.03 -41.51
CA ALA A 65 10.54 14.88 -41.07
C ALA A 65 9.53 14.42 -42.13
N ASN A 66 8.82 15.36 -42.77
CA ASN A 66 7.86 15.06 -43.84
C ASN A 66 8.55 14.47 -45.08
N TYR A 67 9.70 15.02 -45.48
CA TYR A 67 10.50 14.49 -46.58
C TYR A 67 11.02 13.08 -46.31
N LEU A 68 11.56 12.83 -45.11
CA LEU A 68 12.05 11.50 -44.71
C LEU A 68 10.91 10.48 -44.63
N ASN A 69 9.72 10.88 -44.14
CA ASN A 69 8.56 10.01 -44.02
C ASN A 69 7.94 9.60 -45.36
N GLN A 70 8.06 10.45 -46.39
CA GLN A 70 7.58 10.13 -47.76
C GLN A 70 8.50 9.18 -48.53
N SER A 71 9.71 8.92 -48.03
CA SER A 71 10.64 8.00 -48.69
C SER A 71 10.29 6.54 -48.42
N LYS A 72 10.26 5.71 -49.47
CA LYS A 72 9.85 4.29 -49.38
C LYS A 72 10.81 3.40 -48.57
N VAL A 73 12.06 3.83 -48.38
CA VAL A 73 13.12 3.02 -47.75
C VAL A 73 13.70 3.70 -46.51
N ILE A 74 14.07 4.98 -46.61
CA ILE A 74 14.75 5.70 -45.52
C ILE A 74 13.78 5.99 -44.36
N GLY A 75 12.52 6.32 -44.65
CA GLY A 75 11.48 6.61 -43.66
C GLY A 75 11.23 5.43 -42.71
N PRO A 76 10.95 4.21 -43.24
CA PRO A 76 10.82 3.01 -42.43
C PRO A 76 12.06 2.69 -41.58
N ILE A 77 13.28 2.87 -42.10
CA ILE A 77 14.53 2.62 -41.38
C ILE A 77 14.70 3.60 -40.21
N ILE A 78 14.49 4.90 -40.44
CA ILE A 78 14.58 5.93 -39.40
C ILE A 78 13.48 5.73 -38.34
N SER A 79 12.25 5.42 -38.76
CA SER A 79 11.15 5.11 -37.85
C SER A 79 11.48 3.87 -36.99
N TRP A 80 12.04 2.81 -37.59
CA TRP A 80 12.49 1.63 -36.85
C TRP A 80 13.59 1.99 -35.85
N TYR A 81 14.59 2.79 -36.23
CA TYR A 81 15.65 3.23 -35.35
C TYR A 81 15.13 4.07 -34.17
N ILE A 82 14.27 5.06 -34.41
CA ILE A 82 13.66 5.88 -33.36
C ILE A 82 12.83 5.02 -32.40
N ARG A 83 12.04 4.08 -32.94
CA ARG A 83 11.29 3.12 -32.12
C ARG A 83 12.24 2.22 -31.32
N ALA A 84 13.31 1.71 -31.92
CA ALA A 84 14.30 0.89 -31.22
C ALA A 84 15.01 1.66 -30.10
N VAL A 85 15.37 2.93 -30.31
CA VAL A 85 15.95 3.80 -29.28
C VAL A 85 14.93 4.11 -28.17
N PHE A 86 13.67 4.41 -28.52
CA PHE A 86 12.59 4.59 -27.55
C PHE A 86 12.37 3.32 -26.72
N PHE A 87 12.27 2.16 -27.37
CA PHE A 87 12.09 0.87 -26.71
C PHE A 87 13.31 0.47 -25.87
N PHE A 88 14.52 0.79 -26.31
CA PHE A 88 15.73 0.61 -25.51
C PHE A 88 15.70 1.45 -24.24
N TRP A 89 15.35 2.75 -24.33
CA TRP A 89 15.24 3.61 -23.15
C TRP A 89 14.03 3.26 -22.26
N PHE A 90 12.92 2.82 -22.84
CA PHE A 90 11.78 2.27 -22.11
C PHE A 90 12.19 0.99 -21.37
N LEU A 91 12.96 0.10 -22.00
CA LEU A 91 13.53 -1.09 -21.38
C LEU A 91 14.54 -0.74 -20.28
N VAL A 92 15.38 0.29 -20.48
CA VAL A 92 16.27 0.81 -19.44
C VAL A 92 15.46 1.34 -18.26
N LEU A 93 14.36 2.09 -18.49
CA LEU A 93 13.45 2.55 -17.43
C LEU A 93 12.80 1.38 -16.68
N LEU A 94 12.43 0.32 -17.39
CA LEU A 94 11.86 -0.90 -16.81
C LEU A 94 12.90 -1.70 -15.99
N ILE A 95 14.12 -1.83 -16.52
CA ILE A 95 15.26 -2.44 -15.82
C ILE A 95 15.74 -1.57 -14.66
N SER A 96 15.47 -0.25 -14.69
CA SER A 96 15.87 0.68 -13.63
C SER A 96 15.31 0.26 -12.29
N ASP A 97 14.11 -0.32 -12.21
CA ASP A 97 13.53 -0.76 -10.95
C ASP A 97 14.31 -1.95 -10.35
N VAL A 98 14.65 -2.97 -11.14
CA VAL A 98 15.48 -4.11 -10.70
C VAL A 98 16.90 -3.64 -10.36
N LEU A 99 17.47 -2.74 -11.16
CA LEU A 99 18.82 -2.20 -10.97
C LEU A 99 18.88 -1.30 -9.72
N ILE A 100 17.91 -0.41 -9.54
CA ILE A 100 17.75 0.45 -8.35
C ILE A 100 17.57 -0.44 -7.13
N ARG A 101 16.72 -1.48 -7.18
CA ARG A 101 16.56 -2.41 -6.06
C ARG A 101 17.86 -3.14 -5.74
N THR A 102 18.61 -3.58 -6.74
CA THR A 102 19.89 -4.29 -6.55
C THR A 102 20.99 -3.37 -6.02
N ILE A 103 21.01 -2.11 -6.45
CA ILE A 103 21.97 -1.11 -5.95
C ILE A 103 21.60 -0.70 -4.52
N LEU A 104 20.32 -0.41 -4.27
CA LEU A 104 19.84 -0.03 -2.95
C LEU A 104 19.87 -1.19 -1.96
N SER A 105 19.73 -2.45 -2.39
CA SER A 105 19.86 -3.63 -1.51
C SER A 105 21.29 -3.85 -1.06
N ARG A 106 22.30 -3.46 -1.84
CA ARG A 106 23.68 -3.45 -1.36
C ARG A 106 23.93 -2.35 -0.32
N ALA A 107 23.16 -1.26 -0.40
CA ALA A 107 23.21 -0.15 0.55
C ALA A 107 22.29 -0.34 1.76
N SER A 108 21.41 -1.35 1.76
CA SER A 108 20.35 -1.53 2.77
C SER A 108 20.81 -2.19 4.06
N GLY A 109 22.07 -2.60 4.16
CA GLY A 109 22.59 -3.37 5.28
C GLY A 109 22.19 -4.84 5.24
N ILE A 110 22.84 -5.64 6.08
CA ILE A 110 22.60 -7.08 6.20
C ILE A 110 21.83 -7.33 7.49
N HIS A 111 20.82 -8.20 7.43
CA HIS A 111 20.10 -8.65 8.61
C HIS A 111 20.98 -9.60 9.43
N GLU A 112 21.33 -9.20 10.65
CA GLU A 112 22.31 -9.88 11.51
C GLU A 112 21.93 -11.35 11.80
N GLY A 113 20.63 -11.67 11.86
CA GLY A 113 20.16 -13.02 12.18
C GLY A 113 20.16 -14.02 11.02
N THR A 114 20.15 -13.55 9.77
CA THR A 114 19.98 -14.45 8.60
C THR A 114 21.03 -14.25 7.52
N GLY A 115 21.78 -13.15 7.53
CA GLY A 115 22.77 -12.84 6.49
C GLY A 115 22.18 -12.36 5.16
N PHE A 116 20.86 -12.17 5.07
CA PHE A 116 20.20 -11.62 3.90
C PHE A 116 20.19 -10.09 3.94
N HIS A 117 20.16 -9.46 2.76
CA HIS A 117 20.04 -8.00 2.66
C HIS A 117 18.60 -7.57 2.94
N TYR A 118 18.43 -6.49 3.71
CA TYR A 118 17.11 -5.88 3.87
C TYR A 118 16.57 -5.37 2.54
N THR A 119 15.25 -5.37 2.36
CA THR A 119 14.69 -4.70 1.20
C THR A 119 14.89 -3.19 1.26
N PRO A 120 14.98 -2.47 0.13
CA PRO A 120 15.12 -1.01 0.12
C PRO A 120 14.01 -0.26 0.88
N ILE A 121 12.87 -0.91 1.13
CA ILE A 121 11.73 -0.36 1.87
C ILE A 121 12.07 -0.29 3.37
N ASN A 122 12.46 -1.41 3.96
CA ASN A 122 12.77 -1.50 5.40
C ASN A 122 14.25 -1.20 5.71
N ALA A 123 15.10 -1.05 4.70
CA ALA A 123 16.46 -0.53 4.85
C ALA A 123 16.55 0.78 5.63
N SER A 124 15.48 1.58 5.57
CA SER A 124 15.39 2.87 6.26
C SER A 124 14.92 2.79 7.71
N ASP A 125 14.36 1.65 8.10
CA ASP A 125 13.81 1.35 9.42
C ASP A 125 13.81 -0.18 9.60
N THR A 126 14.90 -0.71 10.17
CA THR A 126 15.14 -2.15 10.32
C THR A 126 14.55 -2.73 11.62
N ASP A 127 13.77 -1.95 12.36
CA ASP A 127 13.15 -2.41 13.60
C ASP A 127 11.82 -3.12 13.34
N PHE A 128 11.76 -4.38 13.72
CA PHE A 128 10.63 -5.29 13.51
C PHE A 128 9.97 -5.74 14.83
N GLN A 129 10.23 -5.04 15.93
CA GLN A 129 9.66 -5.37 17.23
C GLN A 129 8.90 -4.16 17.82
N PRO A 130 7.90 -4.35 18.70
CA PRO A 130 7.38 -5.62 19.20
C PRO A 130 6.33 -6.25 18.26
N LEU A 131 6.51 -7.54 17.96
CA LEU A 131 5.54 -8.38 17.26
C LEU A 131 4.74 -9.25 18.25
N GLY A 132 3.52 -9.63 17.88
CA GLY A 132 2.70 -10.56 18.66
C GLY A 132 2.10 -9.97 19.93
N LEU A 133 1.74 -8.68 19.90
CA LEU A 133 1.01 -8.02 20.98
C LEU A 133 -0.50 -8.17 20.75
N PHE A 134 -1.12 -9.15 21.43
CA PHE A 134 -2.56 -9.41 21.36
C PHE A 134 -3.30 -9.05 22.66
N GLU A 135 -2.59 -8.54 23.68
CA GLU A 135 -3.18 -8.10 24.94
C GLU A 135 -4.25 -7.04 24.71
N LYS A 136 -5.40 -7.19 25.39
CA LYS A 136 -6.45 -6.17 25.41
C LYS A 136 -5.95 -4.90 26.10
N ASP A 137 -6.37 -3.76 25.57
CA ASP A 137 -6.05 -2.45 26.14
C ASP A 137 -7.04 -2.13 27.26
N GLU A 138 -6.57 -2.10 28.52
CA GLU A 138 -7.42 -1.86 29.70
C GLU A 138 -8.17 -0.51 29.60
N GLU A 139 -7.58 0.48 28.93
CA GLU A 139 -8.17 1.81 28.71
C GLU A 139 -9.42 1.76 27.79
N VAL A 140 -9.51 0.75 26.91
CA VAL A 140 -10.65 0.55 26.01
C VAL A 140 -11.83 -0.05 26.76
N GLU A 141 -11.59 -1.01 27.66
CA GLU A 141 -12.63 -1.63 28.48
C GLU A 141 -13.28 -0.62 29.45
N GLU A 142 -12.49 0.26 30.07
CA GLU A 142 -13.03 1.33 30.91
C GLU A 142 -13.90 2.32 30.13
N LYS A 143 -13.49 2.70 28.92
CA LYS A 143 -14.23 3.66 28.09
C LYS A 143 -15.44 3.06 27.39
N LYS A 144 -15.42 1.76 27.08
CA LYS A 144 -16.61 1.02 26.64
C LYS A 144 -17.72 1.07 27.70
N LYS A 145 -17.36 0.99 28.99
CA LYS A 145 -18.33 1.20 30.09
C LYS A 145 -18.90 2.62 30.13
N LEU A 146 -18.13 3.61 29.70
CA LEU A 146 -18.52 5.03 29.75
C LEU A 146 -19.37 5.46 28.54
N TYR A 147 -19.04 4.98 27.35
CA TYR A 147 -19.62 5.41 26.08
C TYR A 147 -20.57 4.38 25.43
N GLY A 148 -20.70 3.19 26.01
CA GLY A 148 -21.62 2.14 25.54
C GLY A 148 -21.12 1.34 24.33
N ASP A 149 -22.03 0.58 23.72
CA ASP A 149 -21.71 -0.41 22.67
C ASP A 149 -21.33 0.18 21.30
N ASP A 150 -21.48 1.50 21.13
CA ASP A 150 -21.07 2.24 19.93
C ASP A 150 -19.58 2.61 19.96
N PHE A 151 -18.88 2.32 21.06
CA PHE A 151 -17.46 2.61 21.22
C PHE A 151 -16.60 1.65 20.37
N PRO A 152 -15.70 2.15 19.49
CA PRO A 152 -14.85 1.30 18.65
C PRO A 152 -13.85 0.50 19.49
N GLU A 153 -13.71 -0.80 19.21
CA GLU A 153 -12.79 -1.73 19.90
C GLU A 153 -11.33 -1.58 19.44
N TYR A 154 -10.87 -0.33 19.30
CA TYR A 154 -9.55 -0.04 18.78
C TYR A 154 -8.46 -0.33 19.81
N ASN A 155 -7.59 -1.30 19.50
CA ASN A 155 -6.44 -1.63 20.32
C ASN A 155 -5.13 -1.15 19.68
N LYS A 156 -4.45 -0.20 20.33
CA LYS A 156 -3.21 0.41 19.82
C LYS A 156 -2.04 -0.59 19.76
N LYS A 157 -1.90 -1.45 20.78
CA LYS A 157 -0.83 -2.47 20.83
C LYS A 157 -0.99 -3.48 19.70
N LEU A 158 -2.23 -3.93 19.46
CA LEU A 158 -2.59 -4.81 18.35
C LEU A 158 -2.35 -4.12 16.99
N ALA A 159 -2.78 -2.87 16.85
CA ALA A 159 -2.52 -2.08 15.63
C ALA A 159 -1.01 -1.96 15.36
N LEU A 160 -0.20 -1.71 16.40
CA LEU A 160 1.26 -1.66 16.23
C LEU A 160 1.83 -3.02 15.76
N SER A 161 1.41 -4.12 16.39
CA SER A 161 1.86 -5.47 16.03
C SER A 161 1.47 -5.83 14.59
N LEU A 162 0.24 -5.54 14.16
CA LEU A 162 -0.24 -5.81 12.81
C LEU A 162 0.39 -4.87 11.76
N ALA A 163 0.72 -3.63 12.12
CA ALA A 163 1.48 -2.72 11.27
C ALA A 163 2.90 -3.25 11.02
N ILE A 164 3.56 -3.75 12.06
CA ILE A 164 4.89 -4.36 11.96
C ILE A 164 4.83 -5.66 11.15
N ALA A 165 3.82 -6.51 11.35
CA ALA A 165 3.61 -7.70 10.53
C ALA A 165 3.44 -7.34 9.03
N SER A 166 2.66 -6.31 8.73
CA SER A 166 2.49 -5.80 7.37
C SER A 166 3.77 -5.21 6.77
N LYS A 167 4.64 -4.61 7.60
CA LYS A 167 5.95 -4.09 7.23
C LYS A 167 6.93 -5.22 6.90
N ILE A 168 6.95 -6.28 7.71
CA ILE A 168 7.83 -7.45 7.52
C ILE A 168 7.44 -8.24 6.27
N ALA A 169 6.17 -8.24 5.87
CA ALA A 169 5.71 -8.89 4.63
C ALA A 169 6.44 -8.39 3.36
N TYR A 170 7.17 -7.28 3.43
CA TYR A 170 8.01 -6.82 2.31
C TYR A 170 9.35 -7.54 2.18
N GLU A 171 9.83 -8.18 3.24
CA GLU A 171 11.11 -8.88 3.33
C GLU A 171 11.08 -10.29 2.71
N ASP A 172 12.25 -10.92 2.67
CA ASP A 172 12.43 -12.28 2.20
C ASP A 172 11.96 -13.27 3.30
N VAL A 173 11.33 -14.38 2.90
CA VAL A 173 10.77 -15.38 3.83
C VAL A 173 11.73 -15.81 4.96
N PRO A 174 13.05 -15.97 4.75
CA PRO A 174 13.99 -16.25 5.84
C PRO A 174 14.00 -15.16 6.94
N ILE A 175 13.98 -13.88 6.57
CA ILE A 175 13.92 -12.75 7.53
C ILE A 175 12.58 -12.76 8.26
N ILE A 176 11.49 -13.01 7.52
CA ILE A 176 10.13 -13.08 8.09
C ILE A 176 10.06 -14.16 9.16
N LYS A 177 10.52 -15.38 8.85
CA LYS A 177 10.52 -16.50 9.79
C LYS A 177 11.36 -16.17 11.04
N TYR A 178 12.55 -15.62 10.85
CA TYR A 178 13.43 -15.26 11.97
C TYR A 178 12.78 -14.25 12.93
N GLU A 179 12.22 -13.16 12.42
CA GLU A 179 11.62 -12.12 13.27
C GLU A 179 10.30 -12.59 13.92
N LEU A 180 9.53 -13.46 13.27
CA LEU A 180 8.35 -14.09 13.86
C LEU A 180 8.72 -15.09 14.95
N GLU A 181 9.72 -15.94 14.72
CA GLU A 181 10.22 -16.91 15.70
C GLU A 181 10.76 -16.20 16.94
N LYS A 182 11.55 -15.13 16.74
CA LYS A 182 12.04 -14.25 17.80
C LYS A 182 10.92 -13.61 18.62
N ALA A 183 9.77 -13.34 18.00
CA ALA A 183 8.59 -12.79 18.65
C ALA A 183 7.68 -13.85 19.32
N GLY A 184 8.07 -15.14 19.25
CA GLY A 184 7.37 -16.25 19.90
C GLY A 184 6.18 -16.79 19.11
N TYR A 185 6.14 -16.62 17.79
CA TYR A 185 5.14 -17.27 16.95
C TYR A 185 5.48 -18.74 16.70
N ASP A 186 4.46 -19.59 16.54
CA ASP A 186 4.66 -21.00 16.20
C ASP A 186 5.03 -21.15 14.72
N MET A 187 6.28 -21.54 14.44
CA MET A 187 6.75 -21.71 13.07
C MET A 187 6.16 -22.92 12.35
N ASN A 188 5.55 -23.88 13.06
CA ASN A 188 4.84 -25.00 12.42
C ASN A 188 3.53 -24.54 11.77
N SER A 189 2.94 -23.47 12.29
CA SER A 189 1.76 -22.82 11.72
C SER A 189 2.07 -21.91 10.53
N PHE A 190 3.35 -21.60 10.28
CA PHE A 190 3.74 -20.64 9.24
C PHE A 190 3.46 -21.18 7.83
N LYS A 191 2.68 -20.44 7.05
CA LYS A 191 2.40 -20.74 5.64
C LYS A 191 2.59 -19.50 4.77
N PRO A 192 3.57 -19.48 3.84
CA PRO A 192 3.61 -18.44 2.82
C PRO A 192 2.45 -18.65 1.83
N ILE A 193 1.86 -17.54 1.40
CA ILE A 193 0.85 -17.47 0.35
C ILE A 193 1.49 -16.78 -0.84
N ALA A 194 1.41 -17.42 -2.00
CA ALA A 194 1.76 -16.82 -3.27
C ALA A 194 0.75 -17.29 -4.31
N TYR A 195 0.19 -16.36 -5.08
CA TYR A 195 -0.70 -16.64 -6.20
C TYR A 195 -0.68 -15.45 -7.15
N LYS A 196 -0.18 -15.64 -8.38
CA LYS A 196 0.07 -14.54 -9.33
C LYS A 196 0.85 -13.40 -8.63
N ASN A 197 0.32 -12.19 -8.66
CA ASN A 197 0.91 -11.01 -8.01
C ASN A 197 0.53 -10.83 -6.53
N VAL A 198 -0.18 -11.78 -5.91
CA VAL A 198 -0.52 -11.75 -4.49
C VAL A 198 0.53 -12.54 -3.70
N CYS A 199 1.14 -11.87 -2.73
CA CYS A 199 2.01 -12.51 -1.73
C CYS A 199 1.50 -12.21 -0.33
N GLY A 200 1.74 -13.13 0.59
CA GLY A 200 1.35 -12.98 1.98
C GLY A 200 1.84 -14.14 2.81
N TYR A 201 1.46 -14.18 4.08
CA TYR A 201 1.72 -15.32 4.94
C TYR A 201 0.66 -15.45 6.04
N ILE A 202 0.56 -16.64 6.60
CA ILE A 202 -0.24 -16.95 7.78
C ILE A 202 0.69 -17.48 8.86
N VAL A 203 0.44 -17.10 10.10
CA VAL A 203 1.13 -17.63 11.29
C VAL A 203 0.24 -17.47 12.52
N GLU A 204 0.44 -18.32 13.52
CA GLU A 204 -0.31 -18.37 14.76
C GLU A 204 0.58 -18.09 15.98
N LYS A 205 0.00 -17.43 16.99
CA LYS A 205 0.56 -17.26 18.33
C LYS A 205 -0.57 -17.13 19.36
N ASP A 206 -0.52 -17.94 20.41
CA ASP A 206 -1.47 -17.90 21.54
C ASP A 206 -2.94 -17.91 21.09
N ASP A 207 -3.33 -18.85 20.23
CA ASP A 207 -4.67 -18.96 19.59
C ASP A 207 -5.03 -17.80 18.63
N ASN A 208 -4.14 -16.83 18.42
CA ASN A 208 -4.32 -15.73 17.48
C ASN A 208 -3.66 -16.06 16.14
N ILE A 209 -4.47 -16.25 15.11
CA ILE A 209 -4.02 -16.43 13.73
C ILE A 209 -3.95 -15.06 13.06
N ILE A 210 -2.82 -14.73 12.46
CA ILE A 210 -2.68 -13.54 11.61
C ILE A 210 -2.56 -13.94 10.14
N LEU A 211 -3.37 -13.31 9.28
CA LEU A 211 -3.25 -13.37 7.83
C LEU A 211 -2.74 -12.02 7.33
N VAL A 212 -1.56 -12.03 6.71
CA VAL A 212 -0.87 -10.81 6.27
C VAL A 212 -0.75 -10.82 4.75
N PHE A 213 -1.32 -9.81 4.09
CA PHE A 213 -1.11 -9.58 2.66
C PHE A 213 -0.05 -8.51 2.44
N ARG A 214 0.90 -8.80 1.57
CA ARG A 214 1.94 -7.88 1.15
C ARG A 214 1.37 -6.88 0.14
N GLY A 215 1.74 -5.60 0.29
CA GLY A 215 1.45 -4.59 -0.71
C GLY A 215 2.47 -4.48 -1.83
N THR A 216 2.23 -3.57 -2.77
CA THR A 216 3.23 -3.19 -3.77
C THR A 216 4.33 -2.34 -3.12
N ASN A 217 5.54 -2.42 -3.68
CA ASN A 217 6.64 -1.59 -3.25
C ASN A 217 6.33 -0.09 -3.51
N PRO A 218 6.52 0.83 -2.55
CA PRO A 218 6.41 2.28 -2.74
C PRO A 218 7.18 2.82 -3.96
N PHE A 219 8.32 2.23 -4.33
CA PHE A 219 9.08 2.57 -5.55
C PHE A 219 8.28 2.33 -6.84
N ASN A 220 7.40 1.33 -6.83
CA ASN A 220 6.54 0.96 -7.97
C ASN A 220 5.12 1.52 -7.83
N ILE A 221 4.87 2.34 -6.81
CA ILE A 221 3.52 2.85 -6.58
C ILE A 221 3.08 3.80 -7.67
N GLN A 222 4.00 4.47 -8.35
CA GLN A 222 3.67 5.28 -9.53
C GLN A 222 3.01 4.42 -10.61
N ASN A 223 3.53 3.20 -10.83
CA ASN A 223 2.93 2.24 -11.77
C ASN A 223 1.57 1.75 -11.25
N CYS A 224 1.45 1.46 -9.95
CA CYS A 224 0.15 1.12 -9.34
C CYS A 224 -0.88 2.24 -9.53
N LEU A 225 -0.51 3.50 -9.26
CA LEU A 225 -1.36 4.67 -9.42
C LEU A 225 -1.83 4.87 -10.88
N THR A 226 -0.98 4.54 -11.84
CA THR A 226 -1.31 4.62 -13.28
C THR A 226 -2.06 3.39 -13.80
N ASP A 227 -1.83 2.21 -13.21
CA ASP A 227 -2.39 0.93 -13.62
C ASP A 227 -3.66 0.53 -12.85
N ILE A 228 -4.17 1.37 -11.94
CA ILE A 228 -5.49 1.19 -11.34
C ILE A 228 -6.55 1.22 -12.46
N ARG A 229 -6.84 0.02 -12.98
CA ARG A 229 -7.99 -0.23 -13.84
C ARG A 229 -9.22 -0.08 -12.96
N ALA A 230 -9.87 1.06 -13.11
CA ALA A 230 -11.05 1.52 -12.38
C ALA A 230 -12.33 0.70 -12.64
N LEU A 231 -12.21 -0.57 -12.97
CA LEU A 231 -13.33 -1.45 -13.26
C LEU A 231 -13.84 -2.04 -11.96
N LEU A 232 -15.16 -2.01 -11.80
CA LEU A 232 -15.86 -2.58 -10.68
C LEU A 232 -16.65 -3.78 -11.16
N CYS A 233 -16.63 -4.87 -10.40
CA CYS A 233 -17.46 -6.05 -10.62
C CYS A 233 -18.49 -6.18 -9.48
N ASN A 234 -19.64 -6.78 -9.78
CA ASN A 234 -20.66 -7.08 -8.79
C ASN A 234 -20.23 -8.29 -7.95
N ILE A 235 -20.45 -8.19 -6.64
CA ILE A 235 -20.38 -9.33 -5.74
C ILE A 235 -21.77 -9.61 -5.22
N GLU A 236 -22.21 -10.85 -5.41
CA GLU A 236 -23.48 -11.37 -4.92
C GLU A 236 -23.21 -12.58 -4.02
N SER A 237 -23.93 -12.63 -2.90
CA SER A 237 -23.97 -13.77 -2.00
C SER A 237 -25.31 -14.48 -2.17
N SER A 238 -25.28 -15.81 -2.19
CA SER A 238 -26.48 -16.65 -2.28
C SER A 238 -27.46 -16.42 -1.12
N SER A 239 -26.98 -16.01 0.06
CA SER A 239 -27.80 -15.82 1.26
C SER A 239 -28.22 -14.35 1.49
N ARG A 240 -27.37 -13.39 1.13
CA ARG A 240 -27.55 -11.95 1.43
C ARG A 240 -27.92 -11.10 0.22
N GLY A 241 -27.91 -11.68 -0.98
CA GLY A 241 -28.14 -10.94 -2.24
C GLY A 241 -26.94 -10.07 -2.63
N LEU A 242 -27.21 -8.93 -3.25
CA LEU A 242 -26.17 -8.02 -3.74
C LEU A 242 -25.41 -7.36 -2.57
N ILE A 243 -24.11 -7.65 -2.47
CA ILE A 243 -23.19 -7.04 -1.48
C ILE A 243 -22.80 -5.63 -1.95
N GLY A 244 -22.51 -5.48 -3.24
CA GLY A 244 -22.11 -4.20 -3.83
C GLY A 244 -21.08 -4.38 -4.95
N LEU A 245 -20.46 -3.27 -5.33
CA LEU A 245 -19.44 -3.21 -6.36
C LEU A 245 -18.05 -3.21 -5.74
N VAL A 246 -17.17 -4.10 -6.22
CA VAL A 246 -15.78 -4.21 -5.78
C VAL A 246 -14.85 -4.05 -6.96
N HIS A 247 -13.68 -3.48 -6.70
CA HIS A 247 -12.64 -3.32 -7.68
C HIS A 247 -12.20 -4.68 -8.25
N GLU A 248 -12.42 -4.86 -9.54
CA GLU A 248 -12.25 -6.13 -10.27
C GLU A 248 -10.83 -6.69 -10.07
N GLY A 249 -9.81 -5.84 -10.28
CA GLY A 249 -8.41 -6.24 -10.07
C GLY A 249 -8.10 -6.82 -8.68
N PHE A 250 -8.68 -6.30 -7.60
CA PHE A 250 -8.48 -6.87 -6.25
C PHE A 250 -9.22 -8.19 -6.08
N PHE A 251 -10.44 -8.27 -6.61
CA PHE A 251 -11.27 -9.46 -6.51
C PHE A 251 -10.68 -10.65 -7.29
N GLU A 252 -10.20 -10.40 -8.50
CA GLU A 252 -9.54 -11.40 -9.35
C GLU A 252 -8.15 -11.79 -8.83
N ALA A 253 -7.38 -10.83 -8.30
CA ALA A 253 -6.03 -11.09 -7.81
C ALA A 253 -6.02 -12.14 -6.68
N ILE A 254 -7.03 -12.12 -5.81
CA ILE A 254 -7.19 -13.11 -4.73
C ILE A 254 -7.57 -14.50 -5.26
N GLY A 255 -8.23 -14.55 -6.43
CA GLY A 255 -8.75 -15.78 -7.06
C GLY A 255 -9.95 -16.40 -6.32
N GLU A 256 -10.74 -17.22 -7.01
CA GLU A 256 -11.89 -17.94 -6.44
C GLU A 256 -11.54 -19.38 -6.04
N ASP A 257 -12.44 -20.04 -5.31
CA ASP A 257 -12.29 -21.45 -4.94
C ASP A 257 -12.74 -22.34 -6.10
N SER A 258 -11.83 -22.59 -7.05
CA SER A 258 -12.05 -23.58 -8.08
C SER A 258 -11.80 -24.99 -7.52
N SER A 259 -12.80 -25.86 -7.60
CA SER A 259 -12.67 -27.30 -7.37
C SER A 259 -11.58 -27.89 -8.28
N MET A 260 -10.80 -28.83 -7.77
CA MET A 260 -9.63 -29.43 -8.43
C MET A 260 -9.92 -30.18 -9.75
N ASP A 261 -11.18 -30.31 -10.16
CA ASP A 261 -11.60 -31.11 -11.32
C ASP A 261 -11.51 -30.39 -12.68
N GLU A 262 -11.20 -29.09 -12.72
CA GLU A 262 -11.16 -28.30 -13.98
C GLU A 262 -9.80 -27.63 -14.27
N LEU A 263 -8.68 -28.28 -13.96
CA LEU A 263 -7.36 -27.83 -14.45
C LEU A 263 -6.96 -28.61 -15.71
N PRO A 264 -6.78 -27.96 -16.88
CA PRO A 264 -6.19 -28.62 -18.03
C PRO A 264 -4.73 -28.95 -17.72
N ARG A 265 -4.42 -30.24 -17.59
CA ARG A 265 -3.05 -30.76 -17.64
C ARG A 265 -2.45 -30.44 -19.01
N SER A 266 -1.81 -29.29 -19.16
CA SER A 266 -0.93 -29.06 -20.31
C SER A 266 0.39 -29.81 -20.06
N GLN A 267 0.44 -31.05 -20.56
CA GLN A 267 1.70 -31.69 -20.90
C GLN A 267 2.35 -30.89 -22.03
N SER A 268 3.57 -30.41 -21.80
CA SER A 268 4.51 -30.11 -22.87
C SER A 268 5.92 -30.52 -22.44
N GLN A 269 6.10 -31.84 -22.28
CA GLN A 269 7.41 -32.44 -22.52
C GLN A 269 7.53 -32.63 -24.03
N THR A 270 8.24 -31.74 -24.71
CA THR A 270 8.60 -31.95 -26.11
C THR A 270 9.91 -32.73 -26.15
N ILE A 271 9.81 -34.02 -26.45
CA ILE A 271 10.95 -34.87 -26.83
C ILE A 271 11.51 -34.30 -28.13
N ILE A 272 12.77 -33.86 -28.12
CA ILE A 272 13.47 -33.39 -29.31
C ILE A 272 14.16 -34.59 -29.95
N GLU A 273 13.53 -35.18 -30.97
CA GLU A 273 14.22 -36.07 -31.90
C GLU A 273 15.08 -35.22 -32.85
N LEU A 274 16.41 -35.41 -32.78
CA LEU A 274 17.33 -34.85 -33.77
C LEU A 274 17.33 -35.72 -35.03
N SER A 275 16.84 -35.18 -36.14
CA SER A 275 17.16 -35.69 -37.47
C SER A 275 18.04 -34.69 -38.22
N ASN A 276 19.13 -35.22 -38.79
CA ASN A 276 20.15 -34.49 -39.54
C ASN A 276 19.58 -33.85 -40.82
N THR A 277 20.02 -32.63 -41.15
CA THR A 277 20.74 -32.25 -42.40
C THR A 277 20.46 -30.81 -42.88
N SER A 278 21.48 -30.25 -43.54
CA SER A 278 21.58 -28.99 -44.30
C SER A 278 22.08 -27.72 -43.55
N LEU A 279 23.32 -27.31 -43.89
CA LEU A 279 24.00 -26.08 -43.45
C LEU A 279 23.25 -24.79 -43.80
N VAL A 280 22.39 -24.79 -44.82
CA VAL A 280 21.59 -23.62 -45.20
C VAL A 280 20.36 -23.48 -44.29
N LYS A 281 19.82 -24.61 -43.80
CA LYS A 281 18.84 -24.60 -42.71
C LYS A 281 19.46 -24.19 -41.38
N THR A 282 20.78 -24.26 -41.19
CA THR A 282 21.44 -23.82 -39.95
C THR A 282 21.33 -22.31 -39.74
N ILE A 283 21.38 -21.48 -40.79
CA ILE A 283 21.24 -20.02 -40.64
C ILE A 283 19.78 -19.63 -40.41
N GLU A 284 18.83 -20.26 -41.10
CA GLU A 284 17.40 -20.04 -40.85
C GLU A 284 16.96 -20.62 -39.51
N THR A 285 17.52 -21.74 -39.06
CA THR A 285 17.27 -22.27 -37.70
C THR A 285 18.01 -21.48 -36.65
N ILE A 286 19.18 -20.88 -36.92
CA ILE A 286 19.80 -19.91 -36.01
C ILE A 286 18.95 -18.64 -35.94
N PHE A 287 18.48 -18.08 -37.05
CA PHE A 287 17.60 -16.90 -37.02
C PHE A 287 16.23 -17.21 -36.44
N SER A 288 15.68 -18.40 -36.70
CA SER A 288 14.42 -18.84 -36.12
C SER A 288 14.60 -19.16 -34.64
N ALA A 289 15.68 -19.82 -34.22
CA ALA A 289 16.01 -20.05 -32.82
C ALA A 289 16.37 -18.75 -32.10
N LEU A 290 17.04 -17.79 -32.75
CA LEU A 290 17.34 -16.47 -32.21
C LEU A 290 16.07 -15.62 -32.13
N LYS A 291 15.18 -15.70 -33.13
CA LYS A 291 13.85 -15.06 -33.10
C LYS A 291 12.96 -15.70 -32.04
N THR A 292 13.04 -17.01 -31.87
CA THR A 292 12.28 -17.77 -30.88
C THR A 292 12.87 -17.55 -29.49
N LEU A 293 14.19 -17.39 -29.35
CA LEU A 293 14.88 -17.07 -28.11
C LEU A 293 14.73 -15.60 -27.73
N VAL A 294 14.71 -14.68 -28.70
CA VAL A 294 14.37 -13.27 -28.49
C VAL A 294 12.88 -13.16 -28.21
N PHE A 295 12.01 -13.89 -28.91
CA PHE A 295 10.58 -13.94 -28.62
C PHE A 295 10.30 -14.60 -27.27
N PHE A 296 11.00 -15.65 -26.88
CA PHE A 296 10.91 -16.26 -25.55
C PHE A 296 11.58 -15.41 -24.49
N ALA A 297 12.66 -14.69 -24.77
CA ALA A 297 13.26 -13.73 -23.85
C ALA A 297 12.37 -12.49 -23.70
N PHE A 298 11.67 -12.08 -24.75
CA PHE A 298 10.70 -10.99 -24.76
C PHE A 298 9.38 -11.39 -24.12
N GLN A 299 8.90 -12.61 -24.37
CA GLN A 299 7.77 -13.24 -23.69
C GLN A 299 8.13 -13.46 -22.23
N SER A 300 9.33 -13.97 -21.91
CA SER A 300 9.86 -14.16 -20.55
C SER A 300 10.04 -12.83 -19.83
N LEU A 301 10.56 -11.78 -20.49
CA LEU A 301 10.62 -10.42 -19.95
C LEU A 301 9.23 -9.86 -19.74
N ILE A 302 8.31 -9.99 -20.70
CA ILE A 302 6.93 -9.51 -20.56
C ILE A 302 6.23 -10.27 -19.45
N THR A 303 6.39 -11.60 -19.35
CA THR A 303 5.85 -12.40 -18.24
C THR A 303 6.55 -12.08 -16.92
N HIS A 304 7.83 -11.70 -16.90
CA HIS A 304 8.51 -11.23 -15.69
C HIS A 304 8.15 -9.81 -15.28
N VAL A 305 7.68 -8.99 -16.23
CA VAL A 305 7.17 -7.63 -16.01
C VAL A 305 5.69 -7.65 -15.66
N HIS A 306 4.91 -8.61 -16.19
CA HIS A 306 3.50 -8.81 -15.85
C HIS A 306 3.27 -9.74 -14.65
N ASP A 307 4.26 -10.54 -14.27
CA ASP A 307 4.12 -11.60 -13.28
C ASP A 307 5.45 -11.94 -12.58
N PRO A 308 6.03 -11.03 -11.77
CA PRO A 308 6.99 -11.46 -10.78
C PRO A 308 6.19 -11.96 -9.59
N VAL A 309 5.63 -13.18 -9.67
CA VAL A 309 5.39 -13.94 -8.44
C VAL A 309 6.71 -13.89 -7.71
N ASP A 310 6.71 -13.29 -6.52
CA ASP A 310 7.96 -13.06 -5.82
C ASP A 310 8.58 -14.43 -5.53
N HIS A 311 9.69 -14.75 -6.21
CA HIS A 311 10.35 -16.03 -6.09
C HIS A 311 10.79 -16.32 -4.66
N ARG A 312 10.90 -15.28 -3.83
CA ARG A 312 11.15 -15.36 -2.39
C ARG A 312 10.03 -16.05 -1.60
N TYR A 313 8.81 -16.13 -2.15
CA TYR A 313 7.63 -16.73 -1.53
C TYR A 313 7.21 -18.09 -2.15
N LEU A 314 7.93 -18.60 -3.15
CA LEU A 314 7.51 -19.79 -3.89
C LEU A 314 7.72 -21.10 -3.08
N GLY A 315 6.62 -21.82 -2.86
CA GLY A 315 6.59 -23.25 -2.56
C GLY A 315 5.97 -24.05 -3.73
N GLU A 316 6.08 -25.39 -3.73
CA GLU A 316 5.74 -26.26 -4.88
C GLU A 316 4.29 -26.10 -5.41
N ASP A 317 3.32 -25.75 -4.55
CA ASP A 317 1.88 -25.61 -4.89
C ASP A 317 1.42 -24.19 -5.29
N ALA A 318 2.31 -23.20 -5.31
CA ALA A 318 1.97 -21.78 -5.33
C ALA A 318 1.34 -21.23 -6.64
N ARG A 319 1.25 -22.03 -7.71
CA ARG A 319 0.81 -21.53 -9.03
C ARG A 319 -0.62 -21.89 -9.42
N PHE A 320 -1.24 -22.86 -8.76
CA PHE A 320 -2.51 -23.44 -9.22
C PHE A 320 -3.69 -23.20 -8.27
N VAL A 321 -3.42 -22.93 -6.99
CA VAL A 321 -4.45 -22.67 -5.97
C VAL A 321 -4.55 -21.17 -5.71
N SER A 322 -5.76 -20.62 -5.70
CA SER A 322 -5.98 -19.20 -5.42
C SER A 322 -5.49 -18.80 -4.03
N ALA A 323 -5.11 -17.53 -3.84
CA ALA A 323 -4.72 -17.01 -2.53
C ALA A 323 -5.85 -17.18 -1.50
N TYR A 324 -7.10 -17.03 -1.94
CA TYR A 324 -8.28 -17.29 -1.09
C TYR A 324 -8.31 -18.72 -0.58
N SER A 325 -8.26 -19.70 -1.47
CA SER A 325 -8.33 -21.11 -1.11
C SER A 325 -7.13 -21.56 -0.29
N GLN A 326 -5.93 -21.07 -0.60
CA GLN A 326 -4.73 -21.33 0.21
C GLN A 326 -4.93 -20.86 1.66
N ALA A 327 -5.39 -19.61 1.83
CA ALA A 327 -5.56 -19.03 3.14
C ALA A 327 -6.71 -19.69 3.92
N ALA A 328 -7.90 -19.81 3.31
CA ALA A 328 -9.07 -20.38 3.95
C ALA A 328 -8.83 -21.84 4.38
N ARG A 329 -8.24 -22.68 3.53
CA ARG A 329 -7.92 -24.08 3.87
C ARG A 329 -6.89 -24.18 4.99
N TRP A 330 -5.86 -23.32 4.96
CA TRP A 330 -4.82 -23.35 5.98
C TRP A 330 -5.35 -22.89 7.34
N ILE A 331 -6.13 -21.81 7.40
CA ILE A 331 -6.75 -21.32 8.64
C ILE A 331 -7.71 -22.38 9.20
N SER A 332 -8.54 -23.00 8.35
CA SER A 332 -9.42 -24.10 8.77
C SER A 332 -8.63 -25.29 9.32
N LYS A 333 -7.48 -25.63 8.70
CA LYS A 333 -6.59 -26.69 9.21
C LYS A 333 -6.04 -26.35 10.60
N LEU A 334 -5.59 -25.11 10.81
CA LEU A 334 -5.12 -24.66 12.13
C LEU A 334 -6.24 -24.76 13.18
N CYS A 335 -7.48 -24.42 12.82
CA CYS A 335 -8.62 -24.54 13.74
C CYS A 335 -8.95 -26.00 14.11
N ASN A 336 -8.77 -26.94 13.17
CA ASN A 336 -9.07 -28.35 13.39
C ASN A 336 -8.00 -29.08 14.20
N ASN A 337 -6.71 -28.74 14.00
CA ASN A 337 -5.60 -29.36 14.73
C ASN A 337 -5.72 -29.19 16.27
N ASP A 338 -6.29 -28.08 16.73
CA ASP A 338 -6.56 -27.86 18.16
C ASP A 338 -7.65 -28.76 18.73
N SER A 339 -8.61 -29.16 17.88
CA SER A 339 -9.71 -30.03 18.29
C SER A 339 -9.24 -31.48 18.48
N GLU A 340 -8.18 -31.91 17.77
CA GLU A 340 -7.58 -33.24 17.90
C GLU A 340 -6.63 -33.35 19.09
N ASN A 341 -5.85 -32.31 19.40
CA ASN A 341 -4.94 -32.30 20.56
C ASN A 341 -5.66 -32.10 21.91
N GLY A 342 -6.94 -31.70 21.89
CA GLY A 342 -7.70 -31.28 23.07
C GLY A 342 -8.60 -32.33 23.74
N ASN A 343 -8.72 -33.56 23.24
CA ASN A 343 -9.69 -34.53 23.78
C ASN A 343 -9.19 -35.99 23.82
N GLU A 344 -8.36 -36.34 24.80
CA GLU A 344 -8.46 -37.64 25.47
C GLU A 344 -9.53 -37.52 26.58
N GLY A 345 -10.81 -37.56 26.20
CA GLY A 345 -11.92 -37.41 27.15
C GLY A 345 -13.28 -37.48 26.47
N LEU A 346 -13.93 -38.64 26.59
CA LEU A 346 -15.19 -39.01 25.95
C LEU A 346 -16.37 -38.12 26.39
N ASN A 347 -17.25 -37.82 25.42
CA ASN A 347 -18.64 -37.30 25.53
C ASN A 347 -18.86 -35.78 25.72
N ASN A 348 -18.90 -35.04 24.60
CA ASN A 348 -20.00 -34.10 24.27
C ASN A 348 -19.82 -33.54 22.85
N ILE A 349 -20.47 -34.15 21.85
CA ILE A 349 -20.59 -33.62 20.49
C ILE A 349 -21.64 -32.50 20.50
N ARG A 350 -21.28 -31.36 21.06
CA ARG A 350 -21.93 -30.07 20.81
C ARG A 350 -20.82 -29.11 20.44
N GLN A 351 -20.83 -28.66 19.18
CA GLN A 351 -20.01 -27.59 18.58
C GLN A 351 -19.21 -26.79 19.61
N GLN A 352 -18.00 -27.26 19.96
CA GLN A 352 -17.06 -26.41 20.67
C GLN A 352 -16.57 -25.39 19.65
N LYS A 353 -17.09 -24.16 19.77
CA LYS A 353 -16.63 -23.02 18.99
C LYS A 353 -15.11 -22.92 19.19
N SER A 354 -14.35 -22.97 18.10
CA SER A 354 -12.89 -22.84 18.15
C SER A 354 -12.52 -21.58 18.94
N LYS A 355 -11.58 -21.69 19.89
CA LYS A 355 -11.11 -20.56 20.70
C LYS A 355 -10.22 -19.59 19.91
N LYS A 356 -9.96 -19.88 18.63
CA LYS A 356 -9.05 -19.10 17.80
C LYS A 356 -9.61 -17.73 17.43
N HIS A 357 -8.69 -16.81 17.21
CA HIS A 357 -8.97 -15.44 16.79
C HIS A 357 -8.24 -15.14 15.48
N LEU A 358 -9.00 -14.85 14.42
CA LEU A 358 -8.46 -14.47 13.12
C LEU A 358 -8.32 -12.95 13.01
N TYR A 359 -7.09 -12.48 12.85
CA TYR A 359 -6.76 -11.11 12.46
C TYR A 359 -6.27 -11.06 11.03
N ILE A 360 -6.76 -10.09 10.26
CA ILE A 360 -6.36 -9.86 8.87
C ILE A 360 -5.67 -8.50 8.79
N THR A 361 -4.56 -8.42 8.08
CA THR A 361 -3.83 -7.16 7.94
C THR A 361 -3.12 -7.02 6.61
N GLY A 362 -2.79 -5.78 6.25
CA GLY A 362 -1.96 -5.49 5.10
C GLY A 362 -1.70 -4.00 4.93
N HIS A 363 -0.61 -3.69 4.24
CA HIS A 363 -0.22 -2.33 3.90
C HIS A 363 -0.43 -2.07 2.40
N SER A 364 -0.82 -0.86 2.01
CA SER A 364 -1.01 -0.45 0.61
C SER A 364 -2.00 -1.39 -0.14
N LEU A 365 -1.62 -1.91 -1.30
CA LEU A 365 -2.34 -2.96 -2.04
C LEU A 365 -2.75 -4.13 -1.11
N GLY A 366 -1.88 -4.52 -0.17
CA GLY A 366 -2.15 -5.59 0.79
C GLY A 366 -3.33 -5.29 1.71
N GLY A 367 -3.54 -4.03 2.07
CA GLY A 367 -4.73 -3.61 2.85
C GLY A 367 -6.03 -3.72 2.03
N GLY A 368 -5.96 -3.42 0.73
CA GLY A 368 -7.08 -3.65 -0.17
C GLY A 368 -7.40 -5.14 -0.33
N LEU A 369 -6.38 -5.98 -0.51
CA LEU A 369 -6.52 -7.44 -0.57
C LEU A 369 -7.10 -8.01 0.73
N ALA A 370 -6.65 -7.53 1.90
CA ALA A 370 -7.21 -7.93 3.19
C ALA A 370 -8.73 -7.66 3.28
N THR A 371 -9.17 -6.48 2.83
CA THR A 371 -10.60 -6.10 2.83
C THR A 371 -11.41 -6.99 1.87
N VAL A 372 -10.87 -7.25 0.68
CA VAL A 372 -11.55 -8.09 -0.32
C VAL A 372 -11.55 -9.57 0.09
N PHE A 373 -10.53 -10.04 0.80
CA PHE A 373 -10.53 -11.39 1.40
C PHE A 373 -11.69 -11.55 2.39
N LEU A 374 -11.89 -10.57 3.29
CA LEU A 374 -13.02 -10.59 4.21
C LEU A 374 -14.37 -10.51 3.46
N ALA A 375 -14.45 -9.73 2.38
CA ALA A 375 -15.62 -9.70 1.53
C ALA A 375 -15.95 -11.05 0.89
N LYS A 376 -14.93 -11.84 0.50
CA LYS A 376 -15.14 -13.20 -0.01
C LYS A 376 -15.63 -14.15 1.07
N LEU A 377 -15.08 -14.06 2.28
CA LEU A 377 -15.62 -14.81 3.43
C LEU A 377 -17.10 -14.48 3.67
N LEU A 378 -17.47 -13.21 3.53
CA LEU A 378 -18.85 -12.74 3.63
C LEU A 378 -19.73 -13.26 2.48
N LYS A 379 -19.21 -13.23 1.24
CA LYS A 379 -19.87 -13.74 0.04
C LYS A 379 -20.23 -15.22 0.19
N ASP A 380 -19.29 -16.00 0.69
CA ASP A 380 -19.36 -17.46 0.76
C ASP A 380 -19.97 -17.98 2.08
N ASP A 381 -20.43 -17.09 2.97
CA ASP A 381 -20.87 -17.40 4.35
C ASP A 381 -19.90 -18.35 5.09
N SER A 382 -18.61 -18.04 4.97
CA SER A 382 -17.55 -18.89 5.49
C SER A 382 -17.64 -19.05 7.02
N PRO A 383 -17.43 -20.26 7.57
CA PRO A 383 -17.37 -20.46 9.02
C PRO A 383 -16.20 -19.71 9.67
N LEU A 384 -15.22 -19.25 8.88
CA LEU A 384 -14.12 -18.42 9.38
C LEU A 384 -14.59 -17.05 9.90
N LEU A 385 -15.81 -16.62 9.55
CA LEU A 385 -16.42 -15.41 10.13
C LEU A 385 -16.67 -15.56 11.64
N ASP A 386 -16.87 -16.78 12.16
CA ASP A 386 -17.12 -17.02 13.58
C ASP A 386 -15.91 -16.75 14.47
N ILE A 387 -14.70 -16.93 13.92
CA ILE A 387 -13.42 -16.68 14.61
C ILE A 387 -12.85 -15.30 14.26
N PHE A 388 -13.50 -14.52 13.40
CA PHE A 388 -13.00 -13.21 12.98
C PHE A 388 -12.95 -12.22 14.16
N ALA A 389 -11.73 -11.81 14.49
CA ALA A 389 -11.43 -10.95 15.63
C ALA A 389 -11.16 -9.50 15.20
N GLY A 390 -10.57 -9.28 14.02
CA GLY A 390 -10.48 -7.93 13.46
C GLY A 390 -9.63 -7.81 12.20
N ILE A 391 -9.78 -6.67 11.53
CA ILE A 391 -8.99 -6.31 10.36
C ILE A 391 -8.38 -4.92 10.55
N TYR A 392 -7.07 -4.84 10.39
CA TYR A 392 -6.31 -3.61 10.54
C TYR A 392 -5.51 -3.39 9.27
N THR A 393 -5.80 -2.30 8.55
CA THR A 393 -5.12 -2.01 7.29
C THR A 393 -4.41 -0.67 7.36
N TYR A 394 -3.34 -0.53 6.59
CA TYR A 394 -2.46 0.64 6.62
C TYR A 394 -2.27 1.18 5.22
N GLY A 395 -2.64 2.42 4.96
CA GLY A 395 -2.48 2.98 3.62
C GLY A 395 -3.38 2.31 2.57
N GLN A 396 -4.49 1.66 2.94
CA GLN A 396 -5.30 0.90 1.98
C GLN A 396 -6.00 1.83 0.99
N PRO A 397 -6.06 1.50 -0.31
CA PRO A 397 -6.90 2.24 -1.25
C PRO A 397 -8.39 1.96 -1.06
N ASN A 398 -9.22 2.76 -1.73
CA ASN A 398 -10.64 2.50 -1.87
C ASN A 398 -10.85 1.28 -2.78
N VAL A 399 -11.63 0.30 -2.32
CA VAL A 399 -11.77 -1.01 -2.99
C VAL A 399 -13.18 -1.30 -3.50
N GLY A 400 -14.16 -0.46 -3.20
CA GLY A 400 -15.54 -0.70 -3.62
C GLY A 400 -16.44 0.52 -3.50
N ASP A 401 -17.72 0.33 -3.80
CA ASP A 401 -18.74 1.37 -3.70
C ASP A 401 -19.33 1.52 -2.28
N ILE A 402 -20.28 2.44 -2.15
CA ILE A 402 -20.97 2.70 -0.87
C ILE A 402 -21.75 1.47 -0.38
N ASN A 403 -22.30 0.66 -1.29
CA ASN A 403 -23.05 -0.54 -0.93
C ASN A 403 -22.11 -1.61 -0.38
N PHE A 404 -20.98 -1.82 -1.07
CA PHE A 404 -19.91 -2.70 -0.60
C PHE A 404 -19.44 -2.32 0.81
N ALA A 405 -19.20 -1.02 1.06
CA ALA A 405 -18.77 -0.56 2.37
C ALA A 405 -19.82 -0.82 3.48
N LYS A 406 -21.11 -0.73 3.14
CA LYS A 406 -22.22 -0.98 4.09
C LYS A 406 -22.45 -2.46 4.35
N ALA A 407 -22.13 -3.34 3.40
CA ALA A 407 -22.49 -4.75 3.45
C ALA A 407 -21.88 -5.53 4.62
N PHE A 408 -20.79 -5.03 5.20
CA PHE A 408 -20.18 -5.60 6.41
C PHE A 408 -21.04 -5.42 7.66
N GLY A 409 -21.97 -4.44 7.66
CA GLY A 409 -22.83 -4.16 8.80
C GLY A 409 -22.08 -3.61 10.03
N PRO A 410 -22.81 -3.26 11.10
CA PRO A 410 -22.21 -2.69 12.30
C PRO A 410 -21.35 -3.69 13.08
N GLU A 411 -21.74 -4.98 13.13
CA GLU A 411 -21.04 -6.01 13.90
C GLU A 411 -19.62 -6.29 13.39
N LEU A 412 -19.44 -6.44 12.07
CA LEU A 412 -18.09 -6.53 11.52
C LEU A 412 -17.42 -5.16 11.54
N GLY A 413 -18.14 -4.09 11.18
CA GLY A 413 -17.62 -2.72 11.11
C GLY A 413 -16.90 -2.25 12.37
N LYS A 414 -17.37 -2.63 13.57
CA LYS A 414 -16.72 -2.34 14.86
C LYS A 414 -15.31 -2.93 15.00
N LYS A 415 -15.00 -4.00 14.26
CA LYS A 415 -13.71 -4.71 14.26
C LYS A 415 -12.82 -4.35 13.05
N MET A 416 -13.26 -3.42 12.21
CA MET A 416 -12.55 -2.99 11.00
C MET A 416 -11.91 -1.61 11.23
N PHE A 417 -10.60 -1.51 11.03
CA PHE A 417 -9.83 -0.30 11.26
C PHE A 417 -8.90 -0.02 10.07
N HIS A 418 -9.16 1.07 9.34
CA HIS A 418 -8.33 1.48 8.23
C HIS A 418 -7.51 2.72 8.60
N HIS A 419 -6.19 2.60 8.59
CA HIS A 419 -5.26 3.63 9.02
C HIS A 419 -4.81 4.47 7.82
N ALA A 420 -4.90 5.79 7.97
CA ALA A 420 -4.43 6.75 6.99
C ALA A 420 -3.47 7.75 7.65
N TYR A 421 -2.21 7.75 7.21
CA TYR A 421 -1.19 8.64 7.74
C TYR A 421 -1.10 9.94 6.93
N ASN A 422 -1.25 11.05 7.62
CA ASN A 422 -1.01 12.41 7.19
C ASN A 422 -1.47 12.72 5.75
N ASN A 423 -0.54 12.90 4.81
CA ASN A 423 -0.81 13.24 3.42
C ASN A 423 -0.70 12.04 2.48
N ASP A 424 -0.70 10.80 2.98
CA ASP A 424 -0.65 9.59 2.16
C ASP A 424 -1.74 9.61 1.07
N VAL A 425 -1.31 9.50 -0.19
CA VAL A 425 -2.20 9.56 -1.36
C VAL A 425 -3.01 8.28 -1.58
N VAL A 426 -2.58 7.13 -1.05
CA VAL A 426 -3.16 5.82 -1.41
C VAL A 426 -4.52 5.59 -0.75
N PRO A 427 -4.76 5.92 0.53
CA PRO A 427 -6.10 5.90 1.15
C PRO A 427 -7.13 6.83 0.52
N ARG A 428 -6.68 7.59 -0.44
CA ARG A 428 -7.35 8.71 -1.03
C ARG A 428 -7.68 8.44 -2.48
N ILE A 429 -7.53 7.22 -2.96
CA ILE A 429 -7.79 6.82 -4.35
C ILE A 429 -8.36 5.39 -4.38
N PRO A 430 -9.13 5.03 -5.42
CA PRO A 430 -9.77 5.92 -6.39
C PRO A 430 -10.76 6.90 -5.77
N ARG A 431 -10.95 8.08 -6.36
CA ARG A 431 -11.92 9.10 -5.88
C ARG A 431 -13.13 9.31 -6.77
N TRP A 432 -13.12 8.75 -7.97
CA TRP A 432 -14.24 8.93 -8.90
C TRP A 432 -15.41 8.04 -8.49
N HIS A 433 -16.62 8.51 -8.77
CA HIS A 433 -17.82 7.73 -8.56
C HIS A 433 -17.77 6.45 -9.42
N PRO A 434 -18.17 5.27 -8.90
CA PRO A 434 -18.90 5.06 -7.64
C PRO A 434 -18.05 4.63 -6.43
N TYR A 435 -16.72 4.79 -6.45
CA TYR A 435 -15.87 4.40 -5.31
C TYR A 435 -16.21 5.18 -4.03
N SER A 436 -16.18 4.46 -2.90
CA SER A 436 -16.41 4.97 -1.55
C SER A 436 -15.22 4.67 -0.65
N SER A 437 -15.19 5.34 0.50
CA SER A 437 -14.22 5.04 1.56
C SER A 437 -14.39 3.63 2.10
N PRO A 438 -13.30 3.03 2.63
CA PRO A 438 -13.33 1.67 3.14
C PRO A 438 -14.35 1.47 4.26
N PRO A 439 -14.89 0.24 4.41
CA PRO A 439 -15.76 -0.12 5.52
C PRO A 439 -15.09 0.06 6.89
N GLY A 440 -15.91 0.30 7.92
CA GLY A 440 -15.47 0.36 9.31
C GLY A 440 -14.95 1.72 9.78
N ASN A 441 -14.06 1.69 10.77
CA ASN A 441 -13.55 2.86 11.46
C ASN A 441 -12.32 3.43 10.75
N LEU A 442 -12.34 4.74 10.50
CA LEU A 442 -11.19 5.47 10.02
C LEU A 442 -10.26 5.82 11.19
N VAL A 443 -9.00 5.39 11.11
CA VAL A 443 -7.93 5.78 12.03
C VAL A 443 -7.01 6.77 11.32
N PHE A 444 -7.27 8.06 11.52
CA PHE A 444 -6.47 9.10 10.89
C PHE A 444 -5.31 9.51 11.79
N ILE A 445 -4.08 9.52 11.28
CA ILE A 445 -2.90 9.91 12.05
C ILE A 445 -2.29 11.15 11.42
N ASP A 446 -2.11 12.24 12.15
CA ASP A 446 -1.51 13.46 11.59
C ASP A 446 0.03 13.48 11.64
N ALA A 447 0.64 14.54 11.10
CA ALA A 447 2.10 14.69 11.12
C ALA A 447 2.70 14.80 12.53
N SER A 448 1.92 15.08 13.58
CA SER A 448 2.34 15.07 14.99
C SER A 448 2.37 13.67 15.58
N PHE A 449 1.82 12.68 14.87
CA PHE A 449 1.43 11.38 15.40
C PHE A 449 0.23 11.42 16.36
N SER A 450 -0.60 12.46 16.31
CA SER A 450 -1.90 12.41 16.97
C SER A 450 -2.83 11.49 16.18
N ILE A 451 -3.40 10.49 16.86
CA ILE A 451 -4.25 9.43 16.28
C ILE A 451 -5.71 9.76 16.58
N TYR A 452 -6.52 9.94 15.54
CA TYR A 452 -7.93 10.27 15.60
C TYR A 452 -8.78 9.10 15.10
N LEU A 453 -9.74 8.67 15.91
CA LEU A 453 -10.69 7.60 15.59
C LEU A 453 -12.01 8.20 15.10
N TYR A 454 -12.45 7.75 13.94
CA TYR A 454 -13.66 8.19 13.26
C TYR A 454 -14.52 6.97 12.94
N PRO A 455 -15.48 6.61 13.81
CA PRO A 455 -16.40 5.51 13.53
C PRO A 455 -17.36 5.85 12.39
N PRO A 456 -17.94 4.84 11.72
CA PRO A 456 -18.96 5.07 10.71
C PRO A 456 -20.21 5.72 11.31
N ASP A 457 -21.05 6.31 10.46
CA ASP A 457 -22.33 6.89 10.87
C ASP A 457 -23.19 5.83 11.60
N PRO A 458 -23.67 6.11 12.83
CA PRO A 458 -24.33 5.10 13.67
C PRO A 458 -25.67 4.61 13.12
N VAL A 459 -26.31 5.37 12.24
CA VAL A 459 -27.62 5.04 11.67
C VAL A 459 -27.46 4.39 10.30
N THR A 460 -26.62 4.98 9.45
CA THR A 460 -26.49 4.59 8.05
C THR A 460 -25.33 3.62 7.78
N ASN A 461 -24.45 3.42 8.78
CA ASN A 461 -23.21 2.65 8.70
C ASN A 461 -22.29 3.14 7.55
N ILE A 462 -22.42 4.41 7.15
CA ILE A 462 -21.59 5.00 6.09
C ILE A 462 -20.22 5.32 6.69
N PRO A 463 -19.11 4.85 6.09
CA PRO A 463 -17.78 5.19 6.55
C PRO A 463 -17.45 6.66 6.29
N ILE A 464 -16.66 7.25 7.19
CA ILE A 464 -16.25 8.66 7.10
C ILE A 464 -15.16 8.81 6.02
N PRO A 465 -15.32 9.74 5.06
CA PRO A 465 -14.31 9.95 4.04
C PRO A 465 -13.06 10.63 4.58
N ILE A 466 -11.91 10.17 4.10
CA ILE A 466 -10.60 10.73 4.46
C ILE A 466 -10.46 12.15 3.90
N ARG A 467 -9.97 13.07 4.75
CA ARG A 467 -9.72 14.47 4.38
C ARG A 467 -8.79 14.61 3.17
N ARG A 468 -9.06 15.59 2.31
CA ARG A 468 -8.23 15.87 1.13
C ARG A 468 -6.83 16.34 1.53
N ILE A 469 -5.85 16.08 0.66
CA ILE A 469 -4.50 16.62 0.82
C ILE A 469 -4.58 18.12 0.56
N SER A 470 -4.13 18.93 1.51
CA SER A 470 -4.01 20.36 1.31
C SER A 470 -2.62 20.69 0.79
N TYR A 471 -2.55 21.07 -0.49
CA TYR A 471 -1.31 21.50 -1.13
C TYR A 471 -0.90 22.94 -0.74
N LEU A 472 -1.74 23.64 0.02
CA LEU A 472 -1.48 24.98 0.52
C LEU A 472 -0.80 24.98 1.90
N HIS A 473 -0.88 23.88 2.65
CA HIS A 473 -0.19 23.74 3.93
C HIS A 473 1.24 23.25 3.75
N LEU A 474 2.14 23.74 4.61
CA LEU A 474 3.52 23.28 4.68
C LEU A 474 3.54 21.76 4.96
N SER A 475 3.96 21.00 3.96
CA SER A 475 3.91 19.54 3.91
C SER A 475 5.27 18.97 3.54
N GLY A 476 5.50 17.69 3.83
CA GLY A 476 6.77 17.01 3.55
C GLY A 476 7.95 17.73 4.20
N LEU A 477 8.98 18.04 3.39
CA LEU A 477 10.20 18.73 3.84
C LEU A 477 9.96 20.12 4.44
N LEU A 478 8.79 20.73 4.20
CA LEU A 478 8.45 22.05 4.74
C LEU A 478 7.70 21.98 6.07
N ASN A 479 7.25 20.79 6.48
CA ASN A 479 6.51 20.62 7.73
C ASN A 479 7.47 20.58 8.93
N LEU A 480 7.23 21.43 9.94
CA LEU A 480 8.10 21.55 11.11
C LEU A 480 8.26 20.23 11.89
N GLN A 481 7.19 19.43 12.01
CA GLN A 481 7.24 18.14 12.70
C GLN A 481 8.11 17.15 11.90
N VAL A 482 7.99 17.15 10.56
CA VAL A 482 8.87 16.35 9.68
C VAL A 482 10.33 16.80 9.81
N ILE A 483 10.62 18.11 9.76
CA ILE A 483 11.98 18.65 9.89
C ILE A 483 12.63 18.24 11.21
N ARG A 484 11.89 18.35 12.32
CA ARG A 484 12.39 17.93 13.64
C ARG A 484 12.73 16.44 13.67
N ARG A 485 11.93 15.59 13.02
CA ARG A 485 12.16 14.13 12.94
C ARG A 485 13.34 13.76 12.07
N MET A 486 13.54 14.45 10.94
CA MET A 486 14.63 14.15 9.99
C MET A 486 16.02 14.15 10.63
N ARG A 487 16.24 14.91 11.71
CA ARG A 487 17.51 14.92 12.45
C ARG A 487 17.90 13.55 13.00
N ASN A 488 16.92 12.70 13.29
CA ASN A 488 17.11 11.39 13.90
C ASN A 488 16.75 10.25 12.94
N GLU A 489 16.57 10.53 11.65
CA GLU A 489 16.27 9.52 10.63
C GLU A 489 17.53 9.01 9.96
N TYR A 490 17.51 7.74 9.55
CA TYR A 490 18.59 7.16 8.75
C TYR A 490 18.77 7.90 7.42
N TRP A 491 20.00 8.02 6.92
CA TRP A 491 20.32 8.82 5.72
C TRP A 491 19.49 8.41 4.49
N LEU A 492 19.19 7.12 4.36
CA LEU A 492 18.40 6.60 3.25
C LEU A 492 16.94 7.08 3.31
N ARG A 493 16.39 7.27 4.52
CA ARG A 493 15.06 7.86 4.70
C ARG A 493 15.05 9.33 4.27
N ILE A 494 16.08 10.10 4.65
CA ILE A 494 16.23 11.51 4.25
C ILE A 494 16.34 11.61 2.72
N PHE A 495 17.10 10.71 2.10
CA PHE A 495 17.21 10.61 0.65
C PHE A 495 15.85 10.35 -0.02
N TYR A 496 15.05 9.42 0.48
CA TYR A 496 13.68 9.18 -0.02
C TYR A 496 12.78 10.41 0.14
N ARG A 497 12.91 11.15 1.26
CA ARG A 497 12.16 12.41 1.48
C ARG A 497 12.46 13.50 0.45
N ILE A 498 13.65 13.48 -0.16
CA ILE A 498 14.07 14.43 -1.20
C ILE A 498 13.58 13.97 -2.58
N ILE A 499 13.66 12.68 -2.89
CA ILE A 499 13.35 12.14 -4.22
C ILE A 499 11.85 11.99 -4.44
N PHE A 500 11.10 11.51 -3.45
CA PHE A 500 9.67 11.27 -3.61
C PHE A 500 8.83 12.52 -3.29
N PRO A 501 7.68 12.70 -3.98
CA PRO A 501 6.67 13.65 -3.53
C PRO A 501 6.26 13.40 -2.08
N PHE A 502 5.95 14.47 -1.34
CA PHE A 502 5.65 14.38 0.09
C PHE A 502 4.49 13.42 0.43
N PHE A 503 3.50 13.30 -0.44
CA PHE A 503 2.34 12.43 -0.26
C PHE A 503 2.62 10.95 -0.59
N ILE A 504 3.70 10.63 -1.31
CA ILE A 504 4.21 9.25 -1.48
C ILE A 504 5.14 8.91 -0.32
N ASN A 505 5.89 9.89 0.19
CA ASN A 505 6.76 9.68 1.35
C ASN A 505 6.00 9.24 2.60
N ASP A 506 4.79 9.75 2.80
CA ASP A 506 3.91 9.36 3.92
C ASP A 506 3.28 7.96 3.72
N HIS A 507 3.54 7.28 2.60
CA HIS A 507 3.00 5.95 2.30
C HIS A 507 3.98 4.81 2.68
N PHE A 508 5.15 5.08 3.24
CA PHE A 508 6.06 3.98 3.60
C PHE A 508 5.52 3.24 4.85
N PRO A 509 5.60 1.90 4.90
CA PRO A 509 5.07 1.11 6.02
C PRO A 509 5.75 1.46 7.35
N GLY A 510 7.03 1.85 7.31
CA GLY A 510 7.77 2.32 8.49
C GLY A 510 7.19 3.61 9.11
N ASP A 511 6.61 4.53 8.31
CA ASP A 511 5.97 5.72 8.89
C ASP A 511 4.70 5.35 9.66
N TYR A 512 3.92 4.38 9.18
CA TYR A 512 2.75 3.87 9.91
C TYR A 512 3.15 3.23 11.23
N VAL A 513 4.17 2.35 11.22
CA VAL A 513 4.68 1.72 12.45
C VAL A 513 5.16 2.78 13.43
N ARG A 514 5.97 3.74 12.98
CA ARG A 514 6.49 4.81 13.83
C ARG A 514 5.37 5.70 14.38
N ALA A 515 4.40 6.05 13.53
CA ALA A 515 3.28 6.90 13.91
C ALA A 515 2.38 6.25 14.95
N ILE A 516 2.13 4.95 14.85
CA ILE A 516 1.36 4.21 15.85
C ILE A 516 2.19 4.04 17.12
N ARG A 517 3.49 3.73 17.01
CA ARG A 517 4.36 3.52 18.18
C ARG A 517 4.47 4.78 19.04
N GLU A 518 4.85 5.90 18.43
CA GLU A 518 5.09 7.18 19.11
C GLU A 518 3.80 7.99 19.34
N GLY A 519 2.72 7.67 18.62
CA GLY A 519 1.51 8.49 18.60
C GLY A 519 0.65 8.40 19.85
N THR A 520 -0.10 9.47 20.12
CA THR A 520 -1.08 9.53 21.20
C THR A 520 -2.48 9.54 20.62
N ILE A 521 -3.41 8.79 21.24
CA ILE A 521 -4.79 8.74 20.77
C ILE A 521 -5.53 10.00 21.22
N GLU A 522 -5.78 10.91 20.28
CA GLU A 522 -6.66 12.06 20.43
C GLU A 522 -8.04 11.69 19.88
N ARG A 523 -8.99 11.35 20.76
CA ARG A 523 -10.26 10.76 20.34
C ARG A 523 -11.25 11.84 19.91
N VAL A 524 -11.93 11.62 18.79
CA VAL A 524 -13.06 12.45 18.37
C VAL A 524 -14.32 11.84 18.99
N ILE A 525 -14.96 12.55 19.91
CA ILE A 525 -16.27 12.19 20.44
C ILE A 525 -17.28 12.39 19.31
N VAL A 526 -17.97 11.31 18.92
CA VAL A 526 -19.08 11.37 17.97
C VAL A 526 -20.18 12.21 18.60
N GLY A 527 -20.51 13.35 17.98
CA GLY A 527 -21.70 14.11 18.34
C GLY A 527 -22.96 13.33 17.99
N SER A 528 -24.08 13.60 18.66
CA SER A 528 -25.39 13.03 18.30
C SER A 528 -25.71 13.21 16.80
N PRO A 529 -26.59 12.40 16.19
CA PRO A 529 -26.85 12.41 14.75
C PRO A 529 -27.02 13.83 14.21
N GLY A 530 -26.16 14.23 13.26
CA GLY A 530 -26.15 15.57 12.68
C GLY A 530 -25.20 16.60 13.33
N GLN A 531 -24.46 16.23 14.38
CA GLN A 531 -23.38 17.05 14.94
C GLN A 531 -22.00 16.50 14.57
N ILE A 532 -21.16 17.36 13.99
CA ILE A 532 -19.74 17.06 13.74
C ILE A 532 -19.05 16.97 15.11
N GLY A 533 -18.41 15.83 15.37
CA GLY A 533 -17.82 15.47 16.66
C GLY A 533 -16.78 16.46 17.21
N GLY A 534 -16.65 16.47 18.54
CA GLY A 534 -15.68 17.28 19.29
C GLY A 534 -14.39 16.50 19.63
N LEU A 535 -13.29 17.20 19.88
CA LEU A 535 -12.01 16.59 20.27
C LEU A 535 -11.95 16.40 21.79
N GLU A 536 -11.81 15.16 22.26
CA GLU A 536 -11.41 14.87 23.64
C GLU A 536 -9.90 14.59 23.66
N LYS A 537 -9.15 15.50 24.26
CA LYS A 537 -7.74 15.25 24.56
C LYS A 537 -7.66 14.36 25.78
N THR A 538 -7.15 13.14 25.60
CA THR A 538 -6.71 12.30 26.72
C THR A 538 -5.56 13.04 27.41
N LYS A 539 -5.77 13.46 28.66
CA LYS A 539 -4.70 14.03 29.48
C LYS A 539 -3.74 12.90 29.84
N ASN A 540 -2.51 12.97 29.33
CA ASN A 540 -1.34 12.37 29.97
C ASN A 540 -0.35 13.48 30.30
#